data_AF-A0AAX3E160-F1
#
_entry.id   AF-A0AAX3E160-F1
#
_cell.length_a   1.000
_cell.length_b   1.000
_cell.length_c   1.000
_cell.angle_alpha   90.00
_cell.angle_beta   90.00
_cell.angle_gamma   90.00
#
_symmetry.space_group_name_H-M   'P 1'
#
loop_
_entity.id
_entity.type
_entity.pdbx_description
1 polymer ?
#
loop_
_entity_poly.entity_id
_entity_poly.type
_entity_poly.pdbx_seq_one_letter_code
_entity_poly.pdbx_strand_id
1 'polypeptide(L)'
;MSDVSVEQASYVAAPPLRWSMPRPVVAIAAALIAVMAAILASPDATIAARAQSDAELVLLLRFMAGVKALMALAALGAVVWRLGYPASPVLSAAYVLAPALMVAAPLLIWQIAPTALGAGLFHGGLALLLLALFGDRGQTSELVRRTLLVRRKA
;
A
#
# COMPACT_ATOMS: atom_id res chain seq x y z
N MET A 1 -18.78 -22.73 51.69
CA MET A 1 -17.99 -21.57 52.13
C MET A 1 -16.62 -21.75 51.47
N SER A 2 -16.49 -21.48 50.16
CA SER A 2 -16.52 -20.13 49.55
C SER A 2 -15.32 -19.35 50.11
N ASP A 3 -14.26 -19.00 49.37
CA ASP A 3 -14.28 -18.44 48.03
C ASP A 3 -13.06 -18.77 47.18
N VAL A 4 -13.39 -19.00 45.91
CA VAL A 4 -12.55 -19.08 44.73
C VAL A 4 -11.61 -17.87 44.67
N SER A 5 -10.32 -18.15 44.50
CA SER A 5 -9.30 -17.14 44.23
C SER A 5 -9.65 -16.39 42.94
N VAL A 6 -10.22 -15.20 43.13
CA VAL A 6 -10.60 -14.29 42.05
C VAL A 6 -9.35 -13.87 41.29
N GLU A 7 -9.37 -14.24 40.01
CA GLU A 7 -8.63 -13.64 38.91
C GLU A 7 -7.16 -13.27 39.18
N GLN A 8 -6.29 -14.23 38.85
CA GLN A 8 -5.07 -13.88 38.13
C GLN A 8 -5.50 -13.06 36.91
N ALA A 9 -5.48 -11.74 37.08
CA ALA A 9 -5.56 -10.77 36.01
C ALA A 9 -4.58 -11.25 34.94
N SER A 10 -5.17 -11.83 33.89
CA SER A 10 -4.50 -12.20 32.66
C SER A 10 -3.60 -11.03 32.32
N TYR A 11 -2.29 -11.21 32.52
CA TYR A 11 -1.30 -10.26 32.10
C TYR A 11 -1.55 -10.14 30.59
N VAL A 12 -2.26 -9.09 30.17
CA VAL A 12 -2.40 -8.74 28.77
C VAL A 12 -0.98 -8.37 28.39
N ALA A 13 -0.22 -9.38 27.97
CA ALA A 13 1.10 -9.22 27.41
C ALA A 13 0.88 -8.33 26.19
N ALA A 14 1.09 -7.03 26.38
CA ALA A 14 1.22 -6.10 25.27
C ALA A 14 2.23 -6.75 24.33
N PRO A 15 1.86 -7.00 23.05
CA PRO A 15 2.77 -7.67 22.13
C PRO A 15 4.08 -6.87 22.16
N PRO A 16 5.23 -7.53 22.34
CA PRO A 16 6.49 -6.82 22.37
C PRO A 16 6.57 -6.05 21.05
N LEU A 17 6.65 -4.71 21.14
CA LEU A 17 7.06 -3.83 20.05
C LEU A 17 8.54 -4.14 19.75
N ARG A 18 8.80 -5.34 19.26
CA ARG A 18 10.10 -5.73 18.75
C ARG A 18 10.19 -5.03 17.41
N TRP A 19 10.86 -3.88 17.40
CA TRP A 19 11.30 -3.12 16.22
C TRP A 19 12.32 -3.91 15.38
N SER A 20 12.07 -5.21 15.14
CA SER A 20 12.60 -5.87 13.97
C SER A 20 11.75 -5.32 12.83
N MET A 21 12.30 -4.44 11.99
CA MET A 21 11.56 -3.91 10.85
C MET A 21 10.93 -5.10 10.12
N PRO A 22 9.59 -5.22 10.13
CA PRO A 22 8.97 -6.39 9.55
C PRO A 22 9.37 -6.36 8.08
N ARG A 23 9.88 -7.49 7.57
CA ARG A 23 10.27 -7.70 6.17
C ARG A 23 9.42 -6.94 5.12
N PRO A 24 8.08 -6.80 5.25
CA PRO A 24 7.28 -5.95 4.37
C PRO A 24 7.70 -4.47 4.30
N VAL A 25 8.09 -3.84 5.41
CA VAL A 25 8.53 -2.43 5.44
C VAL A 25 9.81 -2.25 4.62
N VAL A 26 10.75 -3.19 4.74
CA VAL A 26 11.99 -3.18 3.96
C VAL A 26 11.69 -3.35 2.46
N ALA A 27 10.77 -4.27 2.11
CA ALA A 27 10.37 -4.49 0.72
C ALA A 27 9.68 -3.26 0.11
N ILE A 28 8.79 -2.60 0.86
CA ILE A 28 8.15 -1.35 0.47
C ILE A 28 9.21 -0.25 0.26
N ALA A 29 10.12 -0.07 1.23
CA ALA A 29 11.18 0.92 1.12
C ALA A 29 12.06 0.67 -0.11
N ALA A 30 12.46 -0.57 -0.36
CA ALA A 30 13.23 -0.94 -1.55
C ALA A 30 12.47 -0.67 -2.86
N ALA A 31 11.16 -0.98 -2.91
CA ALA A 31 10.33 -0.70 -4.07
C ALA A 31 10.20 0.82 -4.33
N LEU A 32 10.00 1.62 -3.27
CA LEU A 32 9.95 3.07 -3.37
C LEU A 32 11.28 3.66 -3.85
N ILE A 33 12.41 3.16 -3.33
CA ILE A 33 13.75 3.59 -3.76
C ILE A 33 13.97 3.26 -5.24
N ALA A 34 13.61 2.04 -5.68
CA ALA A 34 13.75 1.64 -7.08
C ALA A 34 12.89 2.51 -8.01
N VAL A 35 11.66 2.83 -7.60
CA VAL A 35 10.78 3.76 -8.31
C VAL A 35 11.40 5.15 -8.41
N MET A 36 11.93 5.71 -7.32
CA MET A 36 12.58 7.01 -7.38
C MET A 36 13.80 7.01 -8.30
N ALA A 37 14.64 5.97 -8.23
CA ALA A 37 15.82 5.85 -9.08
C ALA A 37 15.43 5.79 -10.57
N ALA A 38 14.37 5.07 -10.92
CA ALA A 38 13.85 5.01 -12.29
C ALA A 38 13.33 6.36 -12.78
N ILE A 39 12.67 7.14 -11.91
CA ILE A 39 12.16 8.48 -12.25
C ILE A 39 13.31 9.47 -12.47
N LEU A 40 14.33 9.45 -11.60
CA LEU A 40 15.50 10.34 -11.67
C LEU A 40 16.40 10.08 -12.88
N ALA A 41 16.35 8.87 -13.45
CA ALA A 41 17.15 8.48 -14.60
C ALA A 41 16.55 8.92 -15.95
N SER A 42 15.39 9.57 -15.98
CA SER A 42 14.72 10.00 -17.21
C SER A 42 15.09 11.46 -17.53
N PRO A 43 15.97 11.74 -18.50
CA PRO A 43 16.29 13.10 -18.89
C PRO A 43 15.19 13.60 -19.83
N ASP A 44 14.61 14.77 -19.60
CA ASP A 44 13.75 15.33 -20.63
C ASP A 44 13.69 16.86 -20.64
N ALA A 45 14.40 17.46 -21.60
CA ALA A 45 14.38 18.90 -21.90
C ALA A 45 12.99 19.38 -22.39
N THR A 46 12.15 18.45 -22.85
CA THR A 46 10.80 18.73 -23.40
C THR A 46 9.78 19.14 -22.33
N ILE A 47 10.01 18.72 -21.09
CA ILE A 47 9.19 19.03 -19.91
C ILE A 47 9.29 20.53 -19.55
N ALA A 48 10.49 21.07 -19.58
CA ALA A 48 10.76 22.47 -19.27
C ALA A 48 10.09 23.43 -20.27
N ALA A 49 10.06 23.06 -21.56
CA ALA A 49 9.41 23.84 -22.61
C ALA A 49 7.88 23.92 -22.45
N ARG A 50 7.21 22.82 -22.05
CA ARG A 50 5.76 22.80 -21.80
C ARG A 50 5.36 23.60 -20.57
N ALA A 51 6.15 23.51 -19.50
CA ALA A 51 5.91 24.24 -18.25
C ALA A 51 5.91 25.77 -18.46
N GLN A 52 6.67 26.25 -19.45
CA GLN A 52 6.77 27.67 -19.80
C GLN A 52 5.55 28.20 -20.57
N SER A 53 4.75 27.32 -21.20
CA SER A 53 3.70 27.69 -22.16
C SER A 53 2.28 27.78 -21.57
N ASP A 54 2.00 27.09 -20.45
CA ASP A 54 0.65 27.00 -19.88
C ASP A 54 0.68 26.85 -18.35
N ALA A 55 0.63 27.98 -17.64
CA ALA A 55 0.73 28.02 -16.19
C ALA A 55 -0.51 27.41 -15.49
N GLU A 56 -1.70 27.52 -16.10
CA GLU A 56 -2.94 26.97 -15.56
C GLU A 56 -2.91 25.44 -15.62
N LEU A 57 -2.48 24.88 -16.73
CA LEU A 57 -2.28 23.43 -16.87
C LEU A 57 -1.27 22.90 -15.83
N VAL A 58 -0.17 23.61 -15.61
CA VAL A 58 0.83 23.21 -14.61
C VAL A 58 0.25 23.23 -13.20
N LEU A 59 -0.54 24.25 -12.85
CA LEU A 59 -1.21 24.33 -11.56
C LEU A 59 -2.20 23.18 -11.38
N LEU A 60 -3.02 22.90 -12.40
CA LEU A 60 -3.98 21.79 -12.40
C LEU A 60 -3.28 20.44 -12.21
N LEU A 61 -2.20 20.19 -12.96
CA LEU A 61 -1.45 18.93 -12.87
C LEU A 61 -0.80 18.75 -11.49
N ARG A 62 -0.25 19.82 -10.90
CA ARG A 62 0.33 19.77 -9.55
C ARG A 62 -0.73 19.53 -8.48
N PHE A 63 -1.90 20.17 -8.60
CA PHE A 63 -3.03 19.91 -7.70
C PHE A 63 -3.46 18.44 -7.81
N MET A 64 -3.61 17.92 -9.02
CA MET A 64 -3.97 16.51 -9.25
C MET A 64 -2.92 15.54 -8.69
N ALA A 65 -1.63 15.85 -8.88
CA ALA A 65 -0.53 15.09 -8.30
C ALA A 65 -0.61 15.10 -6.75
N GLY A 66 -0.92 16.25 -6.14
CA GLY A 66 -1.12 16.36 -4.69
C GLY A 66 -2.25 15.46 -4.18
N VAL A 67 -3.40 15.47 -4.83
CA VAL A 67 -4.53 14.59 -4.47
C VAL A 67 -4.16 13.11 -4.63
N LYS A 68 -3.49 12.74 -5.72
CA LYS A 68 -3.03 11.37 -5.95
C LYS A 68 -1.98 10.93 -4.93
N ALA A 69 -1.09 11.83 -4.51
CA ALA A 69 -0.11 11.55 -3.45
C ALA A 69 -0.81 11.25 -2.12
N LEU A 70 -1.82 12.04 -1.74
CA LEU A 70 -2.61 11.80 -0.53
C LEU A 70 -3.29 10.41 -0.58
N MET A 71 -3.90 10.05 -1.71
CA MET A 71 -4.52 8.74 -1.90
C MET A 71 -3.48 7.60 -1.83
N ALA A 72 -2.30 7.78 -2.43
CA ALA A 72 -1.23 6.80 -2.40
C ALA A 72 -0.68 6.59 -0.97
N LEU A 73 -0.56 7.65 -0.18
CA LEU A 73 -0.17 7.57 1.23
C LEU A 73 -1.23 6.85 2.08
N ALA A 74 -2.51 7.13 1.86
CA ALA A 74 -3.60 6.43 2.54
C ALA A 74 -3.58 4.92 2.20
N ALA A 75 -3.40 4.58 0.91
CA ALA A 75 -3.27 3.21 0.45
C ALA A 75 -2.04 2.51 1.07
N LEU A 76 -0.91 3.19 1.13
CA LEU A 76 0.32 2.68 1.75
C LEU A 76 0.11 2.42 3.25
N GLY A 77 -0.50 3.35 3.99
CA GLY A 77 -0.82 3.16 5.40
C GLY A 77 -1.74 1.95 5.63
N ALA A 78 -2.77 1.80 4.81
CA ALA A 78 -3.68 0.65 4.86
C ALA A 78 -2.95 -0.67 4.56
N VAL A 79 -2.04 -0.68 3.58
CA VAL A 79 -1.21 -1.84 3.24
C VAL A 79 -0.26 -2.21 4.38
N VAL A 80 0.44 -1.23 4.95
CA VAL A 80 1.37 -1.47 6.07
C VAL A 80 0.62 -2.08 7.26
N TRP A 81 -0.56 -1.54 7.58
CA TRP A 81 -1.44 -2.11 8.60
C TRP A 81 -1.86 -3.55 8.23
N ARG A 82 -2.30 -3.79 6.99
CA ARG A 82 -2.75 -5.12 6.53
C ARG A 82 -1.64 -6.17 6.56
N LEU A 83 -0.41 -5.81 6.17
CA LEU A 83 0.74 -6.72 6.15
C LEU A 83 1.24 -7.10 7.55
N GLY A 84 0.67 -6.51 8.61
CA GLY A 84 0.82 -6.99 9.99
C GLY A 84 0.11 -8.32 10.26
N TYR A 85 -0.74 -8.78 9.34
CA TYR A 85 -1.48 -10.05 9.42
C TYR A 85 -1.01 -11.03 8.34
N PRO A 86 -1.14 -12.35 8.57
CA PRO A 86 -0.74 -13.35 7.58
C PRO A 86 -1.49 -13.15 6.24
N ALA A 87 -0.74 -13.28 5.16
CA ALA A 87 -1.24 -13.25 3.79
C ALA A 87 -0.38 -14.20 2.94
N SER A 88 -0.95 -14.75 1.86
CA SER A 88 -0.16 -15.55 0.92
C SER A 88 0.98 -14.70 0.31
N PRO A 89 2.09 -15.33 -0.15
CA PRO A 89 3.20 -14.59 -0.77
C PRO A 89 2.77 -13.74 -1.97
N VAL A 90 1.82 -14.24 -2.77
CA VAL A 90 1.27 -13.53 -3.93
C VAL A 90 0.49 -12.29 -3.50
N LEU A 91 -0.37 -12.39 -2.48
CA LEU A 91 -1.08 -11.22 -1.94
C LEU A 91 -0.11 -10.23 -1.31
N SER A 92 0.89 -10.70 -0.58
CA SER A 92 1.93 -9.85 0.00
C SER A 92 2.66 -9.05 -1.08
N ALA A 93 3.05 -9.70 -2.19
CA ALA A 93 3.68 -9.02 -3.32
C ALA A 93 2.76 -8.00 -3.99
N ALA A 94 1.49 -8.34 -4.20
CA ALA A 94 0.50 -7.41 -4.76
C ALA A 94 0.28 -6.19 -3.85
N TYR A 95 0.20 -6.41 -2.53
CA TYR A 95 0.09 -5.34 -1.54
C TYR A 95 1.32 -4.43 -1.48
N VAL A 96 2.52 -4.93 -1.76
CA VAL A 96 3.73 -4.08 -1.86
C VAL A 96 3.75 -3.31 -3.18
N LEU A 97 3.45 -3.99 -4.29
CA LEU A 97 3.56 -3.41 -5.63
C LEU A 97 2.52 -2.31 -5.89
N ALA A 98 1.28 -2.52 -5.44
CA ALA A 98 0.18 -1.57 -5.68
C ALA A 98 0.46 -0.14 -5.17
N PRO A 99 0.79 0.09 -3.88
CA PRO A 99 1.11 1.43 -3.39
C PRO A 99 2.40 1.96 -3.99
N ALA A 100 3.38 1.12 -4.34
CA ALA A 100 4.59 1.58 -5.03
C ALA A 100 4.27 2.21 -6.41
N LEU A 101 3.39 1.57 -7.19
CA LEU A 101 2.89 2.12 -8.45
C LEU A 101 2.08 3.41 -8.22
N MET A 102 1.23 3.44 -7.20
CA MET A 102 0.44 4.63 -6.86
C MET A 102 1.30 5.81 -6.40
N VAL A 103 2.44 5.58 -5.74
CA VAL A 103 3.40 6.62 -5.32
C VAL A 103 4.27 7.10 -6.50
N ALA A 104 4.60 6.21 -7.44
CA ALA A 104 5.34 6.58 -8.65
C ALA A 104 4.59 7.67 -9.45
N ALA A 105 3.28 7.49 -9.62
CA ALA A 105 2.44 8.36 -10.43
C ALA A 105 2.50 9.86 -10.08
N PRO A 106 2.26 10.31 -8.83
CA PRO A 106 2.32 11.72 -8.48
C PRO A 106 3.72 12.30 -8.64
N LEU A 107 4.79 11.51 -8.44
CA LEU A 107 6.16 11.97 -8.70
C LEU A 107 6.38 12.27 -10.19
N LEU A 108 5.90 11.40 -11.08
CA LEU A 108 5.95 11.63 -12.53
C LEU A 108 5.09 12.85 -12.95
N ILE A 109 3.85 12.94 -12.45
CA ILE A 109 2.94 14.04 -12.81
C ILE A 109 3.47 15.38 -12.27
N TRP A 110 4.09 15.39 -11.08
CA TRP A 110 4.68 16.59 -10.49
C TRP A 110 5.83 17.16 -11.32
N GLN A 111 6.60 16.27 -11.96
CA GLN A 111 7.64 16.65 -12.91
C GLN A 111 7.08 17.09 -14.27
N ILE A 112 5.76 17.10 -14.50
CA ILE A 112 5.17 17.36 -15.83
C ILE A 112 5.70 16.35 -16.87
N ALA A 113 6.08 15.16 -16.41
CA ALA A 113 6.43 14.01 -17.24
C ALA A 113 5.16 13.45 -17.93
N PRO A 114 5.25 12.41 -18.79
CA PRO A 114 4.10 11.92 -19.55
C PRO A 114 2.90 11.60 -18.64
N THR A 115 1.90 12.47 -18.65
CA THR A 115 0.73 12.40 -17.75
C THR A 115 -0.06 11.11 -17.94
N ALA A 116 -0.04 10.55 -19.16
CA ALA A 116 -0.63 9.25 -19.48
C ALA A 116 0.04 8.09 -18.72
N LEU A 117 1.38 8.09 -18.62
CA LEU A 117 2.10 7.09 -17.84
C LEU A 117 1.81 7.24 -16.34
N GLY A 118 1.81 8.48 -15.84
CA GLY A 118 1.43 8.76 -14.45
C GLY A 118 0.02 8.28 -14.13
N ALA A 119 -0.96 8.54 -15.01
CA ALA A 119 -2.32 8.03 -14.86
C ALA A 119 -2.36 6.49 -14.89
N GLY A 120 -1.69 5.87 -15.86
CA GLY A 120 -1.62 4.41 -15.99
C GLY A 120 -1.04 3.73 -14.74
N LEU A 121 0.04 4.26 -14.19
CA LEU A 121 0.65 3.77 -12.95
C LEU A 121 -0.30 3.90 -11.76
N PHE A 122 -0.96 5.05 -11.61
CA PHE A 122 -1.91 5.26 -10.51
C PHE A 122 -3.10 4.31 -10.58
N HIS A 123 -3.77 4.26 -11.73
CA HIS A 123 -4.97 3.45 -11.92
C HIS A 123 -4.64 1.95 -11.93
N GLY A 124 -3.50 1.56 -12.51
CA GLY A 124 -3.00 0.19 -12.44
C GLY A 124 -2.68 -0.24 -11.01
N GLY A 125 -2.00 0.62 -10.24
CA GLY A 125 -1.74 0.39 -8.82
C GLY A 125 -3.03 0.27 -8.01
N LEU A 126 -4.00 1.15 -8.23
CA LEU A 126 -5.31 1.10 -7.57
C LEU A 126 -6.09 -0.19 -7.93
N ALA A 127 -6.14 -0.56 -9.21
CA ALA A 127 -6.79 -1.77 -9.67
C ALA A 127 -6.14 -3.02 -9.06
N LEU A 128 -4.81 -3.06 -8.99
CA LEU A 128 -4.07 -4.15 -8.35
C LEU A 128 -4.39 -4.21 -6.84
N LEU A 129 -4.49 -3.07 -6.15
CA LEU A 129 -4.87 -3.02 -4.73
C LEU A 129 -6.28 -3.59 -4.51
N LEU A 130 -7.23 -3.20 -5.37
CA LEU A 130 -8.62 -3.69 -5.30
C LEU A 130 -8.68 -5.20 -5.57
N LEU A 131 -7.90 -5.70 -6.53
CA LEU A 131 -7.80 -7.13 -6.83
C LEU A 131 -7.19 -7.91 -5.66
N ALA A 132 -6.15 -7.37 -5.03
CA ALA A 132 -5.56 -7.96 -3.82
C ALA A 132 -6.59 -8.04 -2.69
N LEU A 133 -7.34 -6.95 -2.44
CA LEU A 133 -8.40 -6.93 -1.42
C LEU A 133 -9.51 -7.95 -1.72
N PHE A 134 -9.89 -8.10 -2.99
CA PHE A 134 -10.86 -9.11 -3.41
C PHE A 134 -10.35 -10.54 -3.14
N GLY A 135 -9.12 -10.85 -3.52
CA GLY A 135 -8.50 -12.15 -3.26
C GLY A 135 -8.33 -12.46 -1.77
N ASP A 136 -8.04 -11.43 -0.97
CA ASP A 136 -7.88 -11.54 0.47
C ASP A 136 -9.20 -11.86 1.21
N ARG A 137 -10.31 -11.24 0.79
CA ARG A 137 -11.66 -11.62 1.26
C ARG A 137 -11.94 -13.11 1.02
N GLY A 138 -11.54 -13.63 -0.14
CA GLY A 138 -11.68 -15.06 -0.46
C GLY A 138 -10.98 -15.95 0.55
N GLN A 139 -9.70 -15.69 0.84
CA GLN A 139 -8.94 -16.48 1.83
C GLN A 139 -9.56 -16.41 3.23
N THR A 140 -10.01 -15.23 3.64
CA THR A 140 -10.65 -15.04 4.97
C THR A 140 -11.93 -15.87 5.08
N SER A 141 -12.77 -15.86 4.04
CA SER A 141 -14.02 -16.63 4.02
C SER A 141 -13.81 -18.15 4.09
N GLU A 142 -12.79 -18.66 3.39
CA GLU A 142 -12.42 -20.08 3.42
C GLU A 142 -11.90 -20.52 4.80
N LEU A 143 -11.11 -19.68 5.45
CA LEU A 143 -10.62 -19.97 6.80
C LEU A 143 -11.77 -20.05 7.80
N VAL A 144 -12.70 -19.08 7.78
CA VAL A 144 -13.89 -19.10 8.66
C VAL A 144 -14.74 -20.35 8.40
N ARG A 145 -14.97 -20.70 7.12
CA ARG A 145 -15.73 -21.89 6.74
C ARG A 145 -15.11 -23.17 7.30
N ARG A 146 -13.78 -23.33 7.20
CA ARG A 146 -13.05 -24.48 7.74
C ARG A 146 -13.18 -24.57 9.26
N THR A 147 -13.03 -23.46 9.97
CA THR A 147 -13.15 -23.43 11.45
C THR A 147 -14.55 -23.85 11.91
N LEU A 148 -15.61 -23.38 11.24
CA LEU A 148 -16.99 -23.76 11.57
C LEU A 148 -17.26 -25.25 11.33
N LEU A 149 -16.73 -25.82 10.23
CA LEU A 149 -16.88 -27.25 9.93
C LEU A 149 -16.16 -28.15 10.94
N VAL A 150 -14.99 -27.74 11.44
CA VAL A 150 -14.27 -28.47 12.50
C VAL A 150 -15.06 -28.44 13.81
N ARG A 151 -15.56 -27.27 14.23
CA ARG A 151 -16.37 -27.16 15.46
C ARG A 151 -17.67 -27.96 15.42
N ARG A 152 -18.27 -28.15 14.26
CA ARG A 152 -19.52 -28.93 14.12
C ARG A 152 -19.29 -30.44 14.22
N LYS A 153 -18.06 -30.91 13.99
CA LYS A 153 -17.69 -32.33 14.07
C LYS A 153 -17.14 -32.76 15.44
N ALA A 154 -16.81 -31.79 16.30
CA ALA A 154 -16.39 -32.01 17.69
C ALA A 154 -17.61 -31.98 18.61
#